data_AF-A0A3D1AYE6-F1
#
_entry.id   AF-A0A3D1AYE6-F1
#
_cell.length_a   1.000
_cell.length_b   1.000
_cell.length_c   1.000
_cell.angle_alpha   90.00
_cell.angle_beta   90.00
_cell.angle_gamma   90.00
#
_symmetry.space_group_name_H-M   'P 1'
#
loop_
_entity.id
_entity.type
_entity.pdbx_description
1 polymer ?
#
loop_
_entity_poly.entity_id
_entity_poly.type
_entity_poly.pdbx_seq_one_letter_code
_entity_poly.pdbx_strand_id
1 'polypeptide(L)' 'MRINHTQQFTATVQNSTNQQVAWKVNGVAGGSSATGIINNSGLYMAPSSVPSPNTVTITAVSAADATASGNASVTIVKRK' A
#
# COMPACT_ATOMS: atom_id res chain seq x y z
N MET A 1 11.22 3.56 3.46
CA MET A 1 10.82 4.49 2.38
C MET A 1 10.98 5.94 2.83
N ARG A 2 11.08 6.89 1.91
CA ARG A 2 11.22 8.33 2.19
C ARG A 2 9.96 9.10 1.80
N ILE A 3 9.72 10.25 2.42
CA ILE A 3 8.66 11.19 2.02
C ILE A 3 8.81 11.61 0.55
N ASN A 4 7.69 11.85 -0.14
CA ASN A 4 7.62 12.15 -1.59
C ASN A 4 8.30 11.11 -2.51
N HIS A 5 8.45 9.88 -2.04
CA HIS A 5 8.96 8.78 -2.87
C HIS A 5 7.78 7.95 -3.38
N THR A 6 7.97 7.23 -4.48
CA THR A 6 7.03 6.20 -4.95
C THR A 6 7.65 4.82 -4.81
N GLN A 7 6.86 3.83 -4.47
CA GLN A 7 7.28 2.43 -4.38
C GLN A 7 6.24 1.58 -5.10
N GLN A 8 6.69 0.80 -6.06
CA GLN A 8 5.84 -0.18 -6.72
C GLN A 8 5.72 -1.42 -5.82
N PHE A 9 4.49 -1.81 -5.53
CA PHE A 9 4.14 -3.09 -4.93
C PHE A 9 3.49 -3.96 -5.99
N THR A 10 3.85 -5.24 -5.99
CA THR A 10 3.26 -6.25 -6.85
C THR A 10 2.59 -7.28 -5.95
N ALA A 11 1.34 -7.61 -6.27
CA ALA A 11 0.62 -8.70 -5.63
C ALA A 11 0.27 -9.70 -6.73
N THR A 12 0.58 -10.97 -6.48
CA THR A 12 0.30 -12.05 -7.41
C THR A 12 -0.86 -12.86 -6.86
N VAL A 13 -2.01 -12.81 -7.53
CA VAL A 13 -3.17 -13.63 -7.17
C VAL A 13 -2.99 -14.99 -7.83
N GLN A 14 -2.71 -16.02 -7.03
CA GLN A 14 -2.63 -17.40 -7.51
C GLN A 14 -4.02 -18.04 -7.55
N ASN A 15 -4.23 -18.99 -8.46
CA ASN A 15 -5.48 -19.74 -8.61
C ASN A 15 -6.73 -18.90 -8.96
N SER A 16 -6.56 -17.74 -9.59
CA SER A 16 -7.67 -16.95 -10.12
C SER A 16 -7.36 -16.35 -11.49
N THR A 17 -8.38 -16.21 -12.33
CA THR A 17 -8.31 -15.44 -13.58
C THR A 17 -8.34 -13.93 -13.34
N ASN A 18 -8.88 -13.51 -12.20
CA ASN A 18 -8.96 -12.11 -11.83
C ASN A 18 -7.73 -11.71 -11.00
N GLN A 19 -6.78 -11.06 -11.66
CA GLN A 19 -5.57 -10.53 -11.04
C GLN A 19 -5.75 -9.13 -10.44
N GLN A 20 -6.99 -8.63 -10.36
CA GLN A 20 -7.27 -7.37 -9.67
C GLN A 20 -7.07 -7.54 -8.16
N VAL A 21 -6.45 -6.53 -7.56
CA VAL A 21 -6.20 -6.44 -6.12
C VAL A 21 -6.64 -5.09 -5.63
N ALA A 22 -7.39 -5.09 -4.53
CA ALA A 22 -7.76 -3.90 -3.80
C ALA A 22 -6.65 -3.57 -2.81
N TRP A 23 -6.06 -2.40 -2.96
CA TRP A 23 -4.98 -1.94 -2.10
C TRP A 23 -5.49 -1.04 -0.98
N LYS A 24 -5.01 -1.28 0.24
CA LYS A 24 -5.30 -0.49 1.43
C LYS A 24 -4.01 -0.03 2.09
N VAL A 25 -3.99 1.17 2.63
CA VAL A 25 -2.87 1.73 3.39
C VAL A 25 -3.38 2.02 4.80
N ASN A 26 -2.77 1.38 5.79
CA ASN A 26 -3.15 1.46 7.20
C ASN A 26 -4.66 1.20 7.43
N GLY A 27 -5.22 0.23 6.70
CA GLY A 27 -6.64 -0.12 6.74
C GLY A 27 -7.55 0.73 5.84
N VAL A 28 -7.06 1.84 5.27
CA VAL A 28 -7.83 2.74 4.40
C VAL A 28 -7.65 2.35 2.93
N ALA A 29 -8.73 2.07 2.20
CA ALA A 29 -8.66 1.77 0.76
C ALA A 29 -8.09 2.96 -0.02
N GLY A 30 -7.05 2.73 -0.83
CA GLY A 30 -6.32 3.79 -1.54
C GLY A 30 -5.42 4.67 -0.65
N GLY A 31 -5.54 4.56 0.67
CA GLY A 31 -4.76 5.33 1.64
C GLY A 31 -5.20 6.78 1.81
N SER A 32 -4.31 7.61 2.32
CA SER A 32 -4.57 9.01 2.63
C SER A 32 -3.32 9.87 2.43
N SER A 33 -3.48 11.16 2.18
CA SER A 33 -2.33 12.09 2.06
C SER A 33 -1.46 12.17 3.32
N ALA A 34 -1.96 11.73 4.47
CA ALA A 34 -1.20 11.66 5.72
C ALA A 34 -0.29 10.42 5.82
N THR A 35 -0.75 9.27 5.33
CA THR A 35 -0.06 7.96 5.42
C THR A 35 0.48 7.48 4.08
N GLY A 36 0.20 8.18 2.99
CA GLY A 36 0.52 7.82 1.60
C GLY A 36 -0.68 7.26 0.86
N ILE A 37 -0.64 7.42 -0.46
CA ILE A 37 -1.72 7.04 -1.38
C ILE A 37 -1.23 5.86 -2.22
N ILE A 38 -2.04 4.81 -2.38
CA ILE A 38 -1.76 3.68 -3.26
C ILE A 38 -2.81 3.59 -4.36
N ASN A 39 -2.38 3.34 -5.60
CA ASN A 39 -3.30 3.11 -6.71
C ASN A 39 -3.62 1.62 -6.89
N ASN A 40 -4.60 1.32 -7.75
CA ASN A 40 -5.00 -0.06 -8.05
C ASN A 40 -3.88 -0.90 -8.71
N SER A 41 -2.92 -0.23 -9.34
CA SER A 41 -1.73 -0.87 -9.92
C SER A 41 -0.66 -1.20 -8.86
N GLY A 42 -0.87 -0.88 -7.58
CA GLY A 42 0.09 -1.11 -6.50
C GLY A 42 1.20 -0.06 -6.39
N LEU A 43 1.10 1.06 -7.11
CA LEU A 43 2.02 2.18 -6.96
C LEU A 43 1.65 2.96 -5.70
N TYR A 44 2.47 2.82 -4.67
CA TYR A 44 2.35 3.56 -3.43
C TYR A 44 3.18 4.85 -3.50
N MET A 45 2.58 5.96 -3.13
CA MET A 45 3.17 7.28 -3.10
C MET A 45 3.21 7.76 -1.65
N ALA A 46 4.42 7.84 -1.10
CA ALA A 46 4.62 8.28 0.26
C ALA A 46 4.21 9.76 0.44
N PRO A 47 3.66 10.10 1.60
CA PRO A 47 3.24 11.45 1.91
C PRO A 47 4.43 12.42 1.96
N SER A 48 4.17 13.72 1.87
CA SER A 48 5.20 14.77 1.97
C SER A 48 5.66 15.03 3.41
N SER A 49 4.88 14.59 4.38
CA SER A 49 5.17 14.62 5.82
C SER A 49 5.36 13.20 6.36
N VAL A 50 6.16 13.04 7.40
CA VAL A 50 6.31 11.72 8.05
C VAL A 50 5.07 11.48 8.91
N PRO A 51 4.30 10.39 8.67
CA PRO A 51 3.19 10.05 9.54
C PRO A 51 3.68 9.72 10.96
N SER A 52 2.83 9.93 11.95
CA SER A 52 3.06 9.50 13.33
C SER A 52 1.92 8.56 13.72
N PRO A 53 2.16 7.24 13.85
CA PRO A 53 3.44 6.54 13.76
C PRO A 53 4.01 6.48 12.32
N ASN A 54 5.33 6.42 12.21
CA ASN A 54 6.06 6.44 10.92
C ASN A 54 6.03 5.10 10.17
N THR A 55 5.23 4.15 10.66
CA THR A 55 5.08 2.82 10.07
C THR A 55 3.73 2.74 9.40
N VAL A 56 3.71 2.28 8.16
CA VAL A 56 2.53 2.18 7.32
C VAL A 56 2.36 0.75 6.85
N THR A 57 1.18 0.18 7.08
CA THR A 57 0.87 -1.19 6.64
C THR A 57 0.08 -1.15 5.35
N ILE A 58 0.68 -1.59 4.26
CA ILE A 58 0.01 -1.77 2.98
C ILE A 58 -0.61 -3.17 2.97
N THR A 59 -1.88 -3.27 2.59
CA THR A 59 -2.60 -4.55 2.49
C THR A 59 -3.14 -4.69 1.07
N ALA A 60 -2.74 -5.75 0.38
CA ALA A 60 -3.33 -6.18 -0.88
C ALA A 60 -4.42 -7.20 -0.57
N VAL A 61 -5.64 -6.96 -1.02
CA VAL A 61 -6.75 -7.91 -0.92
C VAL A 61 -7.11 -8.34 -2.33
N SER A 62 -7.18 -9.65 -2.59
CA SER A 62 -7.60 -10.15 -3.89
C SER A 62 -9.05 -9.73 -4.18
N ALA A 63 -9.29 -9.14 -5.35
CA ALA A 63 -10.64 -8.81 -5.77
C ALA A 63 -11.44 -10.05 -6.18
N ALA A 64 -10.75 -11.16 -6.48
CA ALA A 64 -11.37 -12.45 -6.76
C ALA A 64 -11.80 -13.18 -5.49
N ASP A 65 -11.03 -13.02 -4.41
CA ASP A 65 -11.24 -13.69 -3.14
C ASP A 65 -10.90 -12.74 -2.00
N ALA A 66 -11.93 -12.18 -1.35
CA ALA A 66 -11.75 -11.24 -0.25
C ALA A 66 -11.10 -11.86 1.00
N THR A 67 -10.96 -13.19 1.06
CA THR A 67 -10.26 -13.89 2.14
C THR A 67 -8.75 -13.95 1.91
N ALA A 68 -8.31 -13.87 0.64
CA ALA A 68 -6.91 -13.85 0.27
C ALA A 68 -6.36 -12.42 0.34
N SER A 69 -5.44 -12.19 1.29
CA SER A 69 -4.77 -10.90 1.43
C SER A 69 -3.30 -11.06 1.80
N GLY A 70 -2.50 -10.05 1.46
CA GLY A 70 -1.08 -9.95 1.82
C GLY A 70 -0.77 -8.59 2.42
N ASN A 71 0.12 -8.55 3.42
CA ASN A 71 0.50 -7.34 4.12
C ASN A 71 1.98 -7.00 3.87
N ALA A 72 2.28 -5.71 3.72
CA ALA A 72 3.63 -5.17 3.60
C ALA A 72 3.78 -3.98 4.56
N SER A 73 4.73 -4.06 5.48
CA SER A 73 5.06 -2.97 6.40
C SER A 73 6.12 -2.05 5.81
N VAL A 74 5.81 -0.76 5.71
CA VAL A 74 6.68 0.29 5.16
C VAL A 74 6.97 1.33 6.22
N THR A 75 8.23 1.48 6.60
CA THR A 75 8.65 2.56 7.49
C THR A 75 9.01 3.80 6.67
N ILE A 76 8.29 4.91 6.86
CA ILE A 76 8.59 6.20 6.23
C ILE A 76 9.55 6.98 7.12
N VAL A 77 10.63 7.49 6.54
CA VAL A 77 11.60 8.34 7.24
C VAL A 77 11.75 9.68 6.53
N LYS A 78 11.99 10.75 7.31
CA LYS A 78 12.37 12.05 6.76
C LYS A 78 13.80 11.96 6.24
N ARG A 79 14.12 12.69 5.17
CA ARG A 79 15.53 12.88 4.78
C ARG A 79 16.21 13.67 5.90
N LYS A 80 17.35 13.15 6.38
CA LYS A 80 18.25 13.86 7.29
C LYS A 80 18.93 15.00 6.54
#